data_AF-A0A194S7D6-F1
#
_entry.id   AF-A0A194S7D6-F1
#
_cell.length_a   1.000
_cell.length_b   1.000
_cell.length_c   1.000
_cell.angle_alpha   90.00
_cell.angle_beta   90.00
_cell.angle_gamma   90.00
#
_symmetry.space_group_name_H-M   'P 1'
#
loop_
_entity.id
_entity.type
_entity.pdbx_description
1 polymer ?
#
loop_
_entity_poly.entity_id
_entity_poly.type
_entity_poly.pdbx_seq_one_letter_code
_entity_poly.pdbx_strand_id
1 'polypeptide(L)'
;MSSTSGLSYTFSRGRGVSDAFAALQAVVASRVPDEKDLVTLTWVKNHWKLILWKVASYVRSRPDLLGDWWTFERVVEQLRYRYEREINRAERSAIKRIQERDSPASLPMVLCVSQVRWGDPPDEADNGSLVIVGLELTDGWYRIRTNVDATLKRACERGKLVVGSKIAVSGAKLDSVTTDGVEVLQGLHSSTLVISGNSTSLAPWHATLGFRREPFVAGLSSLSPGGGLVPLVDVVIDRAFACGFIDLRRGRGTETWGEDEERVRAEEWKAKLSDEAESGVTSEDQLVELLRDAASALEPVGVDSGPSPYPDVEPDEVLDRLEGATASARRSMVHRLSAAQVPAVLELAIERARESRHRSVEDLQKELADKYPPRDIRCFRMVRVGDARETTKQPGRSALLTVWDADKFGDGFFDVGTRYLISNLVPKGSWRPQDREVSLATRRDSRWRKL
;
A
#
# COMPACT_ATOMS: atom_id res chain seq x y z
N MET A 1 -16.12 -5.56 -39.63
CA MET A 1 -15.48 -4.35 -39.05
C MET A 1 -14.76 -4.72 -37.76
N SER A 2 -13.46 -4.48 -37.65
CA SER A 2 -12.69 -4.68 -36.42
C SER A 2 -12.61 -3.38 -35.61
N SER A 3 -12.12 -3.47 -34.38
CA SER A 3 -11.85 -2.33 -33.50
C SER A 3 -10.81 -1.35 -34.07
N THR A 4 -9.93 -1.80 -34.96
CA THR A 4 -8.80 -1.02 -35.49
C THR A 4 -9.05 -0.45 -36.88
N SER A 5 -9.85 -1.13 -37.72
CA SER A 5 -10.05 -0.74 -39.12
C SER A 5 -11.02 0.43 -39.32
N GLY A 6 -11.64 0.95 -38.26
CA GLY A 6 -12.71 1.96 -38.28
C GLY A 6 -12.52 3.14 -39.23
N LEU A 7 -11.30 3.66 -39.33
CA LEU A 7 -11.03 4.92 -40.03
C LEU A 7 -10.98 4.81 -41.55
N SER A 8 -10.60 3.64 -42.09
CA SER A 8 -10.53 3.44 -43.54
C SER A 8 -11.88 3.10 -44.15
N TYR A 9 -12.91 2.90 -43.32
CA TYR A 9 -14.23 2.54 -43.78
C TYR A 9 -15.00 3.74 -44.34
N THR A 10 -15.58 3.54 -45.52
CA THR A 10 -16.50 4.47 -46.18
C THR A 10 -17.84 3.79 -46.47
N PHE A 11 -18.92 4.53 -46.26
CA PHE A 11 -20.27 4.14 -46.67
C PHE A 11 -20.49 4.42 -48.16
N SER A 12 -21.66 4.01 -48.67
CA SER A 12 -22.12 4.32 -50.03
C SER A 12 -21.91 5.80 -50.39
N ARG A 13 -21.52 6.06 -51.64
CA ARG A 13 -21.12 7.39 -52.16
C ARG A 13 -19.82 7.95 -51.56
N GLY A 14 -18.96 7.08 -51.00
CA GLY A 14 -17.65 7.48 -50.49
C GLY A 14 -17.68 8.17 -49.12
N ARG A 15 -18.83 8.20 -48.44
CA ARG A 15 -19.02 8.95 -47.19
C ARG A 15 -18.23 8.32 -46.04
N GLY A 16 -17.19 8.98 -45.58
CA GLY A 16 -16.30 8.52 -44.52
C GLY A 16 -16.30 9.41 -43.29
N VAL A 17 -15.24 9.29 -42.49
CA VAL A 17 -15.04 10.05 -41.25
C VAL A 17 -14.97 11.57 -41.49
N SER A 18 -14.41 12.00 -42.62
CA SER A 18 -14.32 13.42 -42.99
C SER A 18 -15.70 14.02 -43.27
N ASP A 19 -16.57 13.29 -43.97
CA ASP A 19 -17.95 13.71 -44.23
C ASP A 19 -18.77 13.75 -42.94
N ALA A 20 -18.56 12.78 -42.03
CA ALA A 20 -19.20 12.78 -40.72
C ALA A 20 -18.76 13.96 -39.85
N PHE A 21 -17.48 14.34 -39.92
CA PHE A 21 -16.97 15.54 -39.27
C PHE A 21 -17.63 16.81 -39.82
N ALA A 22 -17.65 16.98 -41.14
CA ALA A 22 -18.29 18.12 -41.78
C ALA A 22 -19.80 18.20 -41.45
N ALA A 23 -20.50 17.06 -41.47
CA ALA A 23 -21.92 16.98 -41.15
C ALA A 23 -22.22 17.35 -39.68
N LEU A 24 -21.35 16.96 -38.74
CA LEU A 24 -21.51 17.33 -37.33
C LEU A 24 -21.16 18.81 -37.11
N GLN A 25 -20.06 19.28 -37.69
CA GLN A 25 -19.62 20.67 -37.54
C GLN A 25 -20.62 21.66 -38.12
N ALA A 26 -21.24 21.34 -39.27
CA ALA A 26 -22.31 22.17 -39.85
C ALA A 26 -23.52 22.30 -38.90
N VAL A 27 -23.90 21.21 -38.23
CA VAL A 27 -25.01 21.23 -37.25
C VAL A 27 -24.65 22.07 -36.04
N VAL A 28 -23.44 21.90 -35.49
CA VAL A 28 -22.97 22.68 -34.33
C VAL A 28 -22.89 24.17 -34.70
N ALA A 29 -22.25 24.51 -35.80
CA ALA A 29 -22.14 25.90 -36.27
C ALA A 29 -23.51 26.56 -36.50
N SER A 30 -24.53 25.81 -36.92
CA SER A 30 -25.88 26.34 -37.12
C SER A 30 -26.66 26.59 -35.82
N ARG A 31 -26.33 25.88 -34.73
CA ARG A 31 -27.08 25.94 -33.47
C ARG A 31 -26.36 26.74 -32.40
N VAL A 32 -25.05 26.55 -32.29
CA VAL A 32 -24.19 27.16 -31.26
C VAL A 32 -22.84 27.51 -31.92
N PRO A 33 -22.73 28.67 -32.60
CA PRO A 33 -21.54 29.06 -33.34
C PRO A 33 -20.27 29.14 -32.48
N ASP A 34 -20.42 29.51 -31.19
CA ASP A 34 -19.33 29.67 -30.24
C ASP A 34 -18.66 28.34 -29.85
N GLU A 35 -19.34 27.21 -30.06
CA GLU A 35 -18.84 25.88 -29.71
C GLU A 35 -18.26 25.11 -30.90
N LYS A 36 -18.18 25.74 -32.08
CA LYS A 36 -17.75 25.07 -33.33
C LYS A 36 -16.37 24.42 -33.24
N ASP A 37 -15.50 24.96 -32.38
CA ASP A 37 -14.11 24.52 -32.22
C ASP A 37 -13.97 23.38 -31.18
N LEU A 38 -15.04 23.06 -30.43
CA LEU A 38 -15.08 21.92 -29.50
C LEU A 38 -15.17 20.58 -30.23
N VAL A 39 -15.74 20.56 -31.44
CA VAL A 39 -15.72 19.37 -32.32
C VAL A 39 -14.44 19.36 -33.12
N THR A 40 -13.47 18.56 -32.69
CA THR A 40 -12.23 18.36 -33.46
C THR A 40 -12.32 17.12 -34.35
N LEU A 41 -11.57 17.12 -35.46
CA LEU A 41 -11.45 15.93 -36.31
C LEU A 41 -10.92 14.72 -35.53
N THR A 42 -10.03 14.94 -34.56
CA THR A 42 -9.48 13.89 -33.68
C THR A 42 -10.58 13.27 -32.81
N TRP A 43 -11.46 14.09 -32.23
CA TRP A 43 -12.62 13.63 -31.46
C TRP A 43 -13.55 12.77 -32.31
N VAL A 44 -13.90 13.24 -33.52
CA VAL A 44 -14.75 12.48 -34.45
C VAL A 44 -14.08 11.18 -34.87
N LYS A 45 -12.78 11.20 -35.19
CA LYS A 45 -12.02 9.99 -35.54
C LYS A 45 -12.07 8.94 -34.44
N ASN A 46 -11.91 9.34 -33.17
CA ASN A 46 -11.97 8.40 -32.05
C ASN A 46 -13.36 7.75 -31.95
N HIS A 47 -14.42 8.55 -31.90
CA HIS A 47 -15.77 8.02 -31.71
C HIS A 47 -16.32 7.28 -32.93
N TRP A 48 -15.96 7.71 -34.14
CA TRP A 48 -16.31 7.03 -35.39
C TRP A 48 -15.89 5.55 -35.35
N LYS A 49 -14.65 5.25 -34.95
CA LYS A 49 -14.18 3.85 -34.85
C LYS A 49 -15.02 3.04 -33.87
N LEU A 50 -15.29 3.59 -32.69
CA LEU A 50 -16.02 2.90 -31.63
C LEU A 50 -17.49 2.68 -31.99
N ILE A 51 -18.12 3.67 -32.62
CA ILE A 51 -19.51 3.58 -33.10
C ILE A 51 -19.59 2.52 -34.19
N LEU A 52 -18.73 2.56 -35.22
CA LEU A 52 -18.71 1.55 -36.27
C LEU A 52 -18.47 0.15 -35.72
N TRP A 53 -17.52 -0.02 -34.80
CA TRP A 53 -17.27 -1.33 -34.19
C TRP A 53 -18.48 -1.84 -33.40
N LYS A 54 -19.16 -0.96 -32.65
CA LYS A 54 -20.40 -1.29 -31.93
C LYS A 54 -21.52 -1.71 -32.89
N VAL A 55 -21.84 -0.86 -33.87
CA VAL A 55 -22.94 -1.11 -34.83
C VAL A 55 -22.66 -2.37 -35.64
N ALA A 56 -21.42 -2.56 -36.11
CA ALA A 56 -21.03 -3.78 -36.82
C ALA A 56 -21.23 -5.02 -35.95
N SER A 57 -21.00 -4.91 -34.64
CA SER A 57 -21.19 -6.03 -33.71
C SER A 57 -22.67 -6.35 -33.50
N TYR A 58 -23.53 -5.33 -33.42
CA TYR A 58 -24.98 -5.53 -33.37
C TYR A 58 -25.50 -6.23 -34.64
N VAL A 59 -25.14 -5.72 -35.81
CA VAL A 59 -25.60 -6.29 -37.08
C VAL A 59 -25.06 -7.71 -37.30
N ARG A 60 -23.83 -8.01 -36.85
CA ARG A 60 -23.33 -9.40 -36.87
C ARG A 60 -24.12 -10.34 -35.96
N SER A 61 -24.56 -9.87 -34.79
CA SER A 61 -25.40 -10.67 -33.89
C SER A 61 -26.87 -10.77 -34.34
N ARG A 62 -27.36 -9.76 -35.06
CA ARG A 62 -28.74 -9.58 -35.50
C ARG A 62 -28.74 -9.04 -36.94
N PRO A 63 -28.60 -9.93 -37.95
CA PRO A 63 -28.51 -9.52 -39.35
C PRO A 63 -29.73 -8.78 -39.88
N ASP A 64 -30.90 -8.98 -39.26
CA ASP A 64 -32.15 -8.23 -39.50
C ASP A 64 -31.97 -6.71 -39.38
N LEU A 65 -31.02 -6.26 -38.56
CA LEU A 65 -30.76 -4.85 -38.32
C LEU A 65 -29.90 -4.18 -39.39
N LEU A 66 -29.38 -4.90 -40.38
CA LEU A 66 -28.39 -4.39 -41.34
C LEU A 66 -28.88 -3.12 -42.06
N GLY A 67 -30.11 -3.13 -42.58
CA GLY A 67 -30.67 -2.02 -43.35
C GLY A 67 -30.86 -0.73 -42.54
N ASP A 68 -31.26 -0.87 -41.27
CA ASP A 68 -31.60 0.28 -40.41
C ASP A 68 -30.39 0.78 -39.60
N TRP A 69 -29.53 -0.14 -39.16
CA TRP A 69 -28.44 0.19 -38.24
C TRP A 69 -27.12 0.48 -38.94
N TRP A 70 -26.80 -0.20 -40.05
CA TRP A 70 -25.54 -0.02 -40.76
C TRP A 70 -25.64 1.08 -41.83
N THR A 71 -25.98 2.29 -41.40
CA THR A 71 -26.11 3.46 -42.28
C THR A 71 -25.25 4.61 -41.79
N PHE A 72 -24.85 5.48 -42.74
CA PHE A 72 -24.07 6.69 -42.41
C PHE A 72 -24.85 7.60 -41.47
N GLU A 73 -26.15 7.76 -41.74
CA GLU A 73 -27.09 8.58 -40.98
C GLU A 73 -27.15 8.12 -39.52
N ARG A 74 -27.23 6.80 -39.28
CA ARG A 74 -27.26 6.23 -37.93
C ARG A 74 -25.94 6.43 -37.17
N VAL A 75 -24.81 6.41 -37.87
CA VAL A 75 -23.49 6.69 -37.26
C VAL A 75 -23.38 8.17 -36.89
N VAL A 76 -23.80 9.07 -37.78
CA VAL A 76 -23.82 10.53 -37.52
C VAL A 76 -24.79 10.87 -36.38
N GLU A 77 -25.95 10.22 -36.31
CA GLU A 77 -26.88 10.36 -35.19
C GLU A 77 -26.22 10.00 -33.85
N GLN A 78 -25.45 8.92 -33.80
CA GLN A 78 -24.71 8.55 -32.59
C GLN A 78 -23.55 9.50 -32.27
N LEU A 79 -22.91 10.10 -33.27
CA LEU A 79 -21.93 11.18 -33.04
C LEU A 79 -22.60 12.41 -32.42
N ARG A 80 -23.78 12.81 -32.92
CA ARG A 80 -24.58 13.89 -32.33
C ARG A 80 -24.97 13.59 -30.89
N TYR A 81 -25.39 12.35 -30.60
CA TYR A 81 -25.69 11.92 -29.23
C TYR A 81 -24.46 12.02 -28.30
N ARG A 82 -23.27 11.65 -28.80
CA ARG A 82 -22.03 11.78 -28.01
C ARG A 82 -21.66 13.24 -27.77
N TYR A 83 -21.83 14.10 -28.76
CA TYR A 83 -21.63 15.54 -28.62
C TYR A 83 -22.54 16.13 -27.55
N GLU A 84 -23.84 15.83 -27.64
CA GLU A 84 -24.83 16.27 -26.66
C GLU A 84 -24.47 15.84 -25.22
N ARG A 85 -24.03 14.59 -25.04
CA ARG A 85 -23.69 14.10 -23.70
C ARG A 85 -22.38 14.64 -23.17
N GLU A 86 -21.32 14.58 -23.97
CA GLU A 86 -19.98 14.92 -23.48
C GLU A 86 -19.75 16.43 -23.46
N ILE A 87 -20.19 17.15 -24.49
CA ILE A 87 -19.93 18.58 -24.64
C ILE A 87 -21.04 19.37 -23.95
N ASN A 88 -22.29 19.24 -24.41
CA ASN A 88 -23.38 20.09 -23.90
C ASN A 88 -23.76 19.77 -22.44
N ARG A 89 -23.78 18.48 -22.06
CA ARG A 89 -24.12 18.04 -20.69
C ARG A 89 -22.91 17.83 -19.79
N ALA A 90 -21.69 17.99 -20.30
CA ALA A 90 -20.45 17.74 -19.57
C ALA A 90 -20.37 16.34 -18.91
N GLU A 91 -21.02 15.32 -19.50
CA GLU A 91 -21.04 13.96 -18.96
C GLU A 91 -19.78 13.20 -19.38
N ARG A 92 -18.81 13.14 -18.47
CA ARG A 92 -17.49 12.54 -18.73
C ARG A 92 -17.49 11.03 -18.49
N SER A 93 -16.95 10.30 -19.45
CA SER A 93 -16.77 8.85 -19.40
C SER A 93 -15.69 8.40 -18.41
N ALA A 94 -15.60 7.10 -18.12
CA ALA A 94 -14.72 6.58 -17.08
C ALA A 94 -13.24 6.81 -17.39
N ILE A 95 -12.80 6.48 -18.61
CA ILE A 95 -11.41 6.68 -19.02
C ILE A 95 -11.08 8.18 -19.08
N LYS A 96 -12.00 9.02 -19.54
CA LYS A 96 -11.82 10.48 -19.56
C LYS A 96 -11.56 11.01 -18.15
N ARG A 97 -12.44 10.69 -17.19
CA ARG A 97 -12.28 11.10 -15.78
C ARG A 97 -11.00 10.55 -15.13
N ILE A 98 -10.52 9.38 -15.55
CA ILE A 98 -9.27 8.82 -15.04
C ILE A 98 -8.06 9.56 -15.60
N GLN A 99 -8.01 9.79 -16.91
CA GLN A 99 -6.88 10.47 -17.55
C GLN A 99 -6.79 11.96 -17.17
N GLU A 100 -7.93 12.62 -17.01
CA GLU A 100 -8.04 14.02 -16.58
C GLU A 100 -7.94 14.16 -15.04
N ARG A 101 -7.68 13.07 -14.30
CA ARG A 101 -7.50 13.01 -12.83
C ARG A 101 -8.74 13.42 -11.99
N ASP A 102 -9.93 13.49 -12.56
CA ASP A 102 -11.19 13.72 -11.85
C ASP A 102 -11.73 12.52 -11.07
N SER A 103 -11.19 11.32 -11.31
CA SER A 103 -11.60 10.10 -10.61
C SER A 103 -10.46 9.11 -10.49
N PRO A 104 -10.35 8.42 -9.33
CA PRO A 104 -9.29 7.46 -9.15
C PRO A 104 -9.51 6.21 -10.02
N ALA A 105 -8.42 5.73 -10.63
CA ALA A 105 -8.40 4.49 -11.42
C ALA A 105 -8.71 3.24 -10.59
N SER A 106 -8.64 3.33 -9.25
CA SER A 106 -8.92 2.22 -8.35
C SER A 106 -10.40 1.85 -8.26
N LEU A 107 -11.30 2.73 -8.71
CA LEU A 107 -12.74 2.47 -8.70
C LEU A 107 -13.11 1.27 -9.58
N PRO A 108 -14.14 0.49 -9.18
CA PRO A 108 -14.63 -0.61 -9.99
C PRO A 108 -15.13 -0.12 -11.35
N MET A 109 -14.73 -0.78 -12.42
CA MET A 109 -15.17 -0.46 -13.77
C MET A 109 -15.22 -1.69 -14.66
N VAL A 110 -16.00 -1.61 -15.73
CA VAL A 110 -16.00 -2.60 -16.80
C VAL A 110 -15.44 -1.97 -18.07
N LEU A 111 -14.42 -2.59 -18.63
CA LEU A 111 -13.78 -2.18 -19.87
C LEU A 111 -13.87 -3.30 -20.90
N CYS A 112 -13.72 -2.96 -22.18
CA CYS A 112 -13.70 -3.91 -23.29
C CYS A 112 -12.30 -3.93 -23.92
N VAL A 113 -11.78 -5.11 -24.24
CA VAL A 113 -10.51 -5.24 -24.96
C VAL A 113 -10.68 -4.76 -26.40
N SER A 114 -10.11 -3.62 -26.75
CA SER A 114 -10.14 -3.09 -28.13
C SER A 114 -9.00 -3.66 -28.98
N GLN A 115 -7.83 -3.92 -28.41
CA GLN A 115 -6.68 -4.43 -29.18
C GLN A 115 -5.75 -5.25 -28.30
N VAL A 116 -5.16 -6.31 -28.85
CA VAL A 116 -4.02 -7.01 -28.26
C VAL A 116 -2.74 -6.40 -28.83
N ARG A 117 -1.82 -5.96 -27.97
CA ARG A 117 -0.55 -5.36 -28.37
C ARG A 117 0.54 -6.43 -28.35
N TRP A 118 1.26 -6.49 -29.46
CA TRP A 118 2.36 -7.40 -29.69
C TRP A 118 3.66 -6.59 -29.77
N GLY A 119 4.76 -7.17 -29.31
CA GLY A 119 6.08 -6.56 -29.38
C GLY A 119 7.16 -7.63 -29.25
N ASP A 120 8.41 -7.20 -29.32
CA ASP A 120 9.55 -8.10 -29.29
C ASP A 120 9.76 -8.68 -27.87
N PRO A 121 10.25 -9.93 -27.76
CA PRO A 121 10.59 -10.51 -26.48
C PRO A 121 11.72 -9.70 -25.80
N PRO A 122 11.70 -9.58 -24.46
CA PRO A 122 12.72 -8.84 -23.71
C PRO A 122 14.10 -9.53 -23.72
N ASP A 123 14.14 -10.83 -23.99
CA ASP A 123 15.38 -11.59 -24.15
C ASP A 123 15.69 -11.76 -25.64
N GLU A 124 16.97 -11.68 -26.03
CA GLU A 124 17.49 -12.00 -27.39
C GLU A 124 17.32 -13.48 -27.76
N ALA A 125 16.26 -14.14 -27.29
CA ALA A 125 15.82 -15.44 -27.76
C ALA A 125 15.27 -15.26 -29.18
N ASP A 126 16.20 -15.37 -30.13
CA ASP A 126 16.09 -15.19 -31.57
C ASP A 126 15.17 -16.24 -32.23
N ASN A 127 13.89 -16.21 -31.88
CA ASN A 127 12.86 -17.07 -32.46
C ASN A 127 11.88 -16.29 -33.37
N GLY A 128 12.09 -14.99 -33.58
CA GLY A 128 11.25 -14.13 -34.43
C GLY A 128 9.76 -14.05 -34.05
N SER A 129 9.38 -14.54 -32.87
CA SER A 129 7.98 -14.63 -32.45
C SER A 129 7.61 -13.45 -31.56
N LEU A 130 6.65 -12.64 -32.01
CA LEU A 130 6.12 -11.53 -31.23
C LEU A 130 5.42 -12.04 -29.97
N VAL A 131 5.67 -11.38 -28.85
CA VAL A 131 5.01 -11.66 -27.57
C VAL A 131 3.94 -10.64 -27.26
N ILE A 132 2.92 -11.05 -26.50
CA ILE A 132 1.90 -10.13 -26.01
C ILE A 132 2.53 -9.24 -24.94
N VAL A 133 2.63 -7.94 -25.25
CA VAL A 133 3.22 -6.92 -24.36
C VAL A 133 2.15 -6.15 -23.58
N GLY A 134 0.91 -6.10 -24.07
CA GLY A 134 -0.15 -5.35 -23.42
C GLY A 134 -1.50 -5.45 -24.12
N LEU A 135 -2.47 -4.73 -23.60
CA LEU A 135 -3.80 -4.59 -24.21
C LEU A 135 -4.13 -3.10 -24.39
N GLU A 136 -5.04 -2.82 -25.31
CA GLU A 136 -5.79 -1.58 -25.35
C GLU A 136 -7.21 -1.89 -24.87
N LEU A 137 -7.70 -1.08 -23.93
CA LEU A 137 -9.01 -1.21 -23.31
C LEU A 137 -9.87 0.01 -23.64
N THR A 138 -11.19 -0.17 -23.70
CA THR A 138 -12.14 0.91 -23.93
C THR A 138 -13.32 0.85 -22.97
N ASP A 139 -13.81 2.02 -22.55
CA ASP A 139 -15.09 2.19 -21.85
C ASP A 139 -16.25 2.47 -22.83
N GLY A 140 -15.99 2.35 -24.14
CA GLY A 140 -16.92 2.67 -25.22
C GLY A 140 -16.87 4.13 -25.68
N TRP A 141 -16.20 5.02 -24.93
CA TRP A 141 -16.00 6.43 -25.27
C TRP A 141 -14.56 6.71 -25.69
N TYR A 142 -13.62 6.25 -24.88
CA TYR A 142 -12.18 6.43 -25.09
C TYR A 142 -11.43 5.13 -24.91
N ARG A 143 -10.12 5.17 -25.16
CA ARG A 143 -9.24 4.02 -25.16
C ARG A 143 -8.05 4.30 -24.25
N ILE A 144 -7.55 3.28 -23.58
CA ILE A 144 -6.41 3.37 -22.66
C ILE A 144 -5.56 2.11 -22.79
N ARG A 145 -4.23 2.26 -22.70
CA ARG A 145 -3.31 1.13 -22.75
C ARG A 145 -3.15 0.50 -21.38
N THR A 146 -2.88 -0.79 -21.36
CA THR A 146 -2.55 -1.53 -20.14
C THR A 146 -1.44 -2.53 -20.44
N ASN A 147 -0.58 -2.77 -19.46
CA ASN A 147 0.43 -3.83 -19.52
C ASN A 147 -0.17 -5.11 -18.95
N VAL A 148 0.22 -6.26 -19.51
CA VAL A 148 -0.26 -7.56 -19.05
C VAL A 148 0.75 -8.20 -18.11
N ASP A 149 0.27 -8.70 -16.97
CA ASP A 149 1.08 -9.58 -16.13
C ASP A 149 1.11 -11.02 -16.68
N ALA A 150 1.87 -11.91 -16.03
CA ALA A 150 1.97 -13.31 -16.42
C ALA A 150 0.62 -14.06 -16.41
N THR A 151 -0.36 -13.59 -15.62
CA THR A 151 -1.68 -14.23 -15.53
C THR A 151 -2.56 -13.79 -16.70
N LEU A 152 -2.57 -12.51 -17.03
CA LEU A 152 -3.28 -11.93 -18.17
C LEU A 152 -2.67 -12.38 -19.50
N LYS A 153 -1.34 -12.40 -19.61
CA LYS A 153 -0.64 -12.92 -20.80
C LYS A 153 -1.07 -14.35 -21.12
N ARG A 154 -1.04 -15.25 -20.13
CA ARG A 154 -1.54 -16.64 -20.27
C ARG A 154 -3.03 -16.71 -20.61
N ALA A 155 -3.84 -15.75 -20.15
CA ALA A 155 -5.27 -15.71 -20.50
C ALA A 155 -5.48 -15.34 -21.96
N CYS A 156 -4.68 -14.42 -22.49
CA CYS A 156 -4.67 -14.07 -23.92
C CYS A 156 -4.16 -15.23 -24.78
N GLU A 157 -3.04 -15.84 -24.42
CA GLU A 157 -2.43 -16.97 -25.16
C GLU A 157 -3.38 -18.17 -25.26
N ARG A 158 -4.16 -18.45 -24.21
CA ARG A 158 -5.19 -19.50 -24.22
C ARG A 158 -6.49 -19.10 -24.94
N GLY A 159 -6.56 -17.91 -25.53
CA GLY A 159 -7.77 -17.41 -26.19
C GLY A 159 -8.96 -17.14 -25.25
N LYS A 160 -8.73 -17.06 -23.93
CA LYS A 160 -9.78 -16.71 -22.96
C LYS A 160 -10.05 -15.21 -22.91
N LEU A 161 -9.01 -14.41 -23.15
CA LEU A 161 -9.09 -12.95 -23.20
C LEU A 161 -8.78 -12.50 -24.63
N VAL A 162 -9.83 -12.14 -25.37
CA VAL A 162 -9.75 -11.77 -26.80
C VAL A 162 -10.34 -10.39 -27.04
N VAL A 163 -10.05 -9.78 -28.20
CA VAL A 163 -10.67 -8.52 -28.63
C VAL A 163 -12.20 -8.65 -28.59
N GLY A 164 -12.86 -7.67 -27.97
CA GLY A 164 -14.31 -7.67 -27.71
C GLY A 164 -14.72 -8.27 -26.37
N SER A 165 -13.80 -8.92 -25.64
CA SER A 165 -14.08 -9.41 -24.28
C SER A 165 -14.28 -8.22 -23.34
N LYS A 166 -15.32 -8.29 -22.50
CA LYS A 166 -15.52 -7.34 -21.41
C LYS A 166 -14.83 -7.87 -20.15
N ILE A 167 -14.12 -7.00 -19.46
CA ILE A 167 -13.44 -7.30 -18.21
C ILE A 167 -13.91 -6.35 -17.11
N ALA A 168 -14.21 -6.90 -15.95
CA ALA A 168 -14.35 -6.14 -14.71
C ALA A 168 -12.95 -5.92 -14.13
N VAL A 169 -12.66 -4.68 -13.72
CA VAL A 169 -11.39 -4.24 -13.16
C VAL A 169 -11.67 -3.53 -11.85
N SER A 170 -10.90 -3.82 -10.81
CA SER A 170 -10.95 -3.13 -9.52
C SER A 170 -9.54 -2.92 -8.98
N GLY A 171 -9.30 -1.83 -8.25
CA GLY A 171 -7.99 -1.57 -7.66
C GLY A 171 -6.87 -1.27 -8.67
N ALA A 172 -7.22 -0.85 -9.89
CA ALA A 172 -6.23 -0.44 -10.88
C ALA A 172 -5.52 0.85 -10.47
N LYS A 173 -4.36 1.10 -11.09
CA LYS A 173 -3.58 2.33 -10.92
C LYS A 173 -3.36 2.98 -12.27
N LEU A 174 -3.28 4.31 -12.30
CA LEU A 174 -2.87 5.03 -13.48
C LEU A 174 -1.39 5.36 -13.35
N ASP A 175 -0.58 4.79 -14.23
CA ASP A 175 0.82 5.11 -14.38
C ASP A 175 0.97 6.07 -15.56
N SER A 176 1.47 7.28 -15.30
CA SER A 176 1.70 8.30 -16.33
C SER A 176 2.96 9.07 -16.03
N VAL A 177 3.62 9.53 -17.09
CA VAL A 177 4.85 10.32 -16.99
C VAL A 177 4.63 11.65 -16.26
N THR A 178 3.43 12.22 -16.39
CA THR A 178 3.05 13.49 -15.74
C THR A 178 2.15 13.26 -14.53
N THR A 179 2.32 14.07 -13.49
CA THR A 179 1.43 14.09 -12.33
C THR A 179 0.07 14.70 -12.69
N ASP A 180 0.07 15.71 -13.57
CA ASP A 180 -1.12 16.43 -14.00
C ASP A 180 -2.00 15.60 -14.94
N GLY A 181 -3.28 15.99 -14.99
CA GLY A 181 -4.25 15.40 -15.91
C GLY A 181 -3.89 15.66 -17.37
N VAL A 182 -4.05 14.63 -18.20
CA VAL A 182 -3.79 14.72 -19.64
C VAL A 182 -5.13 14.64 -20.37
N GLU A 183 -5.28 15.46 -21.41
CA GLU A 183 -6.44 15.40 -22.30
C GLU A 183 -6.58 13.99 -22.89
N VAL A 184 -7.79 13.45 -22.81
CA VAL A 184 -8.03 12.01 -23.00
C VAL A 184 -7.61 11.46 -24.37
N LEU A 185 -7.65 12.27 -25.44
CA LEU A 185 -7.22 11.84 -26.77
C LEU A 185 -5.69 11.80 -26.91
N GLN A 186 -4.98 12.69 -26.20
CA GLN A 186 -3.52 12.68 -26.11
C GLN A 186 -2.99 11.60 -25.17
N GLY A 187 -3.76 11.26 -24.14
CA GLY A 187 -3.33 10.36 -23.07
C GLY A 187 -3.20 8.88 -23.45
N LEU A 188 -3.70 8.46 -24.62
CA LEU A 188 -3.64 7.06 -25.08
C LEU A 188 -2.20 6.49 -25.13
N HIS A 189 -1.20 7.34 -25.42
CA HIS A 189 0.20 6.92 -25.56
C HIS A 189 1.08 7.33 -24.38
N SER A 190 0.62 8.26 -23.53
CA SER A 190 1.39 8.79 -22.40
C SER A 190 1.01 8.19 -21.04
N SER A 191 -0.12 7.49 -20.97
CA SER A 191 -0.61 6.88 -19.73
C SER A 191 -0.94 5.39 -19.93
N THR A 192 -0.67 4.61 -18.89
CA THR A 192 -0.93 3.18 -18.84
C THR A 192 -1.76 2.85 -17.61
N LEU A 193 -2.89 2.19 -17.81
CA LEU A 193 -3.67 1.61 -16.74
C LEU A 193 -2.98 0.33 -16.26
N VAL A 194 -2.47 0.34 -15.04
CA VAL A 194 -1.87 -0.84 -14.41
C VAL A 194 -2.97 -1.68 -13.77
N ILE A 195 -3.16 -2.88 -14.30
CA ILE A 195 -4.10 -3.88 -13.81
C ILE A 195 -3.35 -5.16 -13.48
N SER A 196 -3.89 -6.00 -12.61
CA SER A 196 -3.32 -7.31 -12.27
C SER A 196 -4.34 -8.42 -12.52
N GLY A 197 -3.87 -9.63 -12.80
CA GLY A 197 -4.73 -10.78 -13.09
C GLY A 197 -5.75 -11.07 -11.99
N ASN A 198 -5.35 -10.98 -10.72
CA ASN A 198 -6.25 -11.17 -9.58
C ASN A 198 -7.19 -9.98 -9.33
N SER A 199 -6.90 -8.83 -9.95
CA SER A 199 -7.72 -7.63 -9.88
C SER A 199 -8.65 -7.47 -11.09
N THR A 200 -8.73 -8.52 -11.92
CA THR A 200 -9.55 -8.56 -13.14
C THR A 200 -10.34 -9.85 -13.27
N SER A 201 -11.50 -9.77 -13.91
CA SER A 201 -12.31 -10.93 -14.27
C SER A 201 -13.06 -10.67 -15.58
N LEU A 202 -13.42 -11.73 -16.29
CA LEU A 202 -14.35 -11.61 -17.41
C LEU A 202 -15.71 -11.12 -16.91
N ALA A 203 -16.28 -10.14 -17.60
CA ALA A 203 -17.61 -9.61 -17.36
C ALA A 203 -18.60 -10.20 -18.37
N PRO A 204 -19.90 -10.29 -18.02
CA PRO A 204 -20.94 -10.72 -18.95
C PRO A 204 -20.98 -9.89 -20.24
N TRP A 205 -21.37 -10.50 -21.35
CA TRP A 205 -21.42 -9.83 -22.66
C TRP A 205 -22.31 -8.57 -22.65
N HIS A 206 -23.37 -8.55 -21.84
CA HIS A 206 -24.31 -7.44 -21.72
C HIS A 206 -23.90 -6.40 -20.67
N ALA A 207 -22.79 -6.61 -19.94
CA ALA A 207 -22.34 -5.67 -18.90
C ALA A 207 -22.12 -4.27 -19.50
N THR A 208 -22.63 -3.24 -18.82
CA THR A 208 -22.41 -1.84 -19.18
C THR A 208 -20.95 -1.46 -18.95
N LEU A 209 -20.35 -0.78 -19.94
CA LEU A 209 -18.98 -0.28 -19.84
C LEU A 209 -18.91 1.00 -19.00
N GLY A 210 -17.76 1.25 -18.37
CA GLY A 210 -17.51 2.38 -17.49
C GLY A 210 -17.56 2.01 -16.00
N PHE A 211 -17.63 3.03 -15.13
CA PHE A 211 -17.64 2.83 -13.68
C PHE A 211 -18.83 2.01 -13.20
N ARG A 212 -18.59 1.21 -12.17
CA ARG A 212 -19.58 0.38 -11.49
C ARG A 212 -19.63 0.74 -10.02
N ARG A 213 -20.84 0.72 -9.44
CA ARG A 213 -21.06 0.96 -8.01
C ARG A 213 -20.51 -0.18 -7.16
N GLU A 214 -20.70 -1.40 -7.63
CA GLU A 214 -20.29 -2.59 -6.91
C GLU A 214 -18.90 -3.04 -7.35
N PRO A 215 -17.98 -3.29 -6.39
CA PRO A 215 -16.67 -3.85 -6.70
C PRO A 215 -16.79 -5.29 -7.20
N PHE A 216 -15.83 -5.66 -8.04
CA PHE A 216 -15.61 -7.06 -8.33
C PHE A 216 -15.05 -7.76 -7.08
N VAL A 217 -15.69 -8.86 -6.69
CA VAL A 217 -15.24 -9.74 -5.60
C VAL A 217 -14.64 -10.98 -6.26
N ALA A 218 -13.36 -11.23 -6.00
CA ALA A 218 -12.66 -12.40 -6.48
C ALA A 218 -13.02 -13.62 -5.63
N GLY A 219 -13.38 -14.73 -6.28
CA GLY A 219 -13.44 -16.03 -5.60
C GLY A 219 -12.04 -16.62 -5.45
N LEU A 220 -11.81 -17.39 -4.39
CA LEU A 220 -10.51 -18.02 -4.10
C LEU A 220 -10.05 -18.95 -5.23
N SER A 221 -11.00 -19.60 -5.92
CA SER A 221 -10.74 -20.44 -7.10
C SER A 221 -10.22 -19.67 -8.32
N SER A 222 -10.48 -18.37 -8.39
CA SER A 222 -10.08 -17.51 -9.51
C SER A 222 -8.64 -16.96 -9.39
N LEU A 223 -8.07 -17.04 -8.19
CA LEU A 223 -6.77 -16.43 -7.89
C LEU A 223 -5.62 -17.19 -8.57
N SER A 224 -4.55 -16.45 -8.85
CA SER A 224 -3.28 -16.93 -9.39
C SER A 224 -2.11 -16.40 -8.54
N PRO A 225 -1.06 -17.20 -8.30
CA PRO A 225 0.10 -16.77 -7.49
C PRO A 225 0.83 -15.58 -8.14
N GLY A 226 0.94 -15.57 -9.47
CA GLY A 226 1.54 -14.48 -10.25
C GLY A 226 0.53 -13.46 -10.76
N GLY A 227 -0.64 -13.34 -10.12
CA GLY A 227 -1.72 -12.43 -10.52
C GLY A 227 -1.74 -11.10 -9.78
N GLY A 228 -0.69 -10.80 -8.99
CA GLY A 228 -0.59 -9.55 -8.22
C GLY A 228 -1.62 -9.43 -7.09
N LEU A 229 -1.93 -8.19 -6.73
CA LEU A 229 -2.81 -7.83 -5.61
C LEU A 229 -4.26 -8.33 -5.85
N VAL A 230 -4.86 -8.87 -4.81
CA VAL A 230 -6.28 -9.24 -4.78
C VAL A 230 -7.07 -8.08 -4.15
N PRO A 231 -7.93 -7.37 -4.90
CA PRO A 231 -8.55 -6.14 -4.42
C PRO A 231 -9.64 -6.41 -3.36
N LEU A 232 -10.41 -7.48 -3.51
CA LEU A 232 -11.51 -7.81 -2.62
C LEU A 232 -11.87 -9.30 -2.71
N VAL A 233 -11.98 -9.97 -1.57
CA VAL A 233 -12.49 -11.34 -1.42
C VAL A 233 -13.61 -11.37 -0.38
N ASP A 234 -14.53 -12.31 -0.52
CA ASP A 234 -15.66 -12.53 0.38
C ASP A 234 -15.53 -13.93 0.97
N VAL A 235 -15.15 -14.00 2.24
CA VAL A 235 -14.69 -15.23 2.87
C VAL A 235 -15.36 -15.49 4.21
N VAL A 236 -15.43 -16.76 4.57
CA VAL A 236 -15.86 -17.23 5.89
C VAL A 236 -14.66 -17.83 6.62
N ILE A 237 -14.54 -17.59 7.93
CA ILE A 237 -13.47 -18.18 8.74
C ILE A 237 -13.81 -19.64 9.03
N ASP A 238 -12.98 -20.56 8.54
CA ASP A 238 -13.11 -21.99 8.81
C ASP A 238 -12.36 -22.41 10.08
N ARG A 239 -11.19 -21.79 10.29
CA ARG A 239 -10.31 -22.08 11.45
C ARG A 239 -9.36 -20.93 11.70
N ALA A 240 -9.21 -20.52 12.96
CA ALA A 240 -8.15 -19.63 13.40
C ALA A 240 -7.09 -20.45 14.17
N PHE A 241 -5.82 -20.27 13.84
CA PHE A 241 -4.70 -20.85 14.59
C PHE A 241 -4.21 -19.87 15.67
N ALA A 242 -3.40 -20.33 16.63
CA ALA A 242 -2.79 -19.49 17.65
C ALA A 242 -1.90 -18.40 17.03
N CYS A 243 -1.68 -17.27 17.73
CA CYS A 243 -0.71 -16.29 17.24
C CYS A 243 0.72 -16.84 17.29
N GLY A 244 1.48 -16.50 16.26
CA GLY A 244 2.92 -16.65 16.21
C GLY A 244 3.61 -15.29 16.21
N PHE A 245 4.87 -15.29 16.62
CA PHE A 245 5.74 -14.12 16.63
C PHE A 245 6.99 -14.42 15.79
N ILE A 246 7.53 -13.37 15.15
CA ILE A 246 8.74 -13.45 14.34
C ILE A 246 9.64 -12.24 14.61
N ASP A 247 10.94 -12.46 14.76
CA ASP A 247 11.96 -11.39 14.81
C ASP A 247 12.30 -10.93 13.39
N LEU A 248 12.05 -9.66 13.07
CA LEU A 248 12.38 -9.07 11.78
C LEU A 248 13.88 -8.79 11.63
N ARG A 249 14.64 -8.68 12.74
CA ARG A 249 16.09 -8.39 12.71
C ARG A 249 16.91 -9.52 12.10
N ARG A 250 16.43 -10.77 12.22
CA ARG A 250 17.17 -11.96 11.77
C ARG A 250 16.95 -12.34 10.30
N GLY A 251 16.19 -11.55 9.53
CA GLY A 251 16.03 -11.73 8.09
C GLY A 251 15.19 -12.95 7.67
N ARG A 252 15.35 -13.44 6.44
CA ARG A 252 14.57 -14.59 5.92
C ARG A 252 15.15 -15.90 6.43
N GLY A 253 14.48 -16.49 7.42
CA GLY A 253 14.90 -17.74 8.08
C GLY A 253 14.59 -17.76 9.58
N THR A 254 13.98 -16.71 10.11
CA THR A 254 13.68 -16.59 11.54
C THR A 254 12.74 -17.70 12.02
N GLU A 255 13.15 -18.32 13.12
CA GLU A 255 12.31 -19.20 13.93
C GLU A 255 11.04 -18.46 14.37
N THR A 256 9.90 -19.13 14.28
CA THR A 256 8.62 -18.61 14.74
C THR A 256 8.26 -19.26 16.05
N TRP A 257 7.77 -18.49 17.02
CA TRP A 257 7.38 -19.00 18.33
C TRP A 257 5.96 -18.57 18.71
N GLY A 258 5.39 -19.26 19.71
CA GLY A 258 4.03 -19.02 20.19
C GLY A 258 3.90 -17.90 21.21
N GLU A 259 2.67 -17.63 21.64
CA GLU A 259 2.32 -16.59 22.61
C GLU A 259 3.03 -16.75 23.97
N ASP A 260 3.06 -17.97 24.52
CA ASP A 260 3.70 -18.23 25.82
C ASP A 260 5.21 -17.97 25.79
N GLU A 261 5.88 -18.40 24.72
CA GLU A 261 7.31 -18.16 24.56
C GLU A 261 7.62 -16.67 24.34
N GLU A 262 6.75 -15.93 23.64
CA GLU A 262 6.93 -14.49 23.48
C GLU A 262 6.81 -13.76 24.81
N ARG A 263 5.85 -14.17 25.65
CA ARG A 263 5.68 -13.61 27.00
C ARG A 263 6.96 -13.79 27.82
N VAL A 264 7.51 -15.01 27.84
CA VAL A 264 8.76 -15.30 28.56
C VAL A 264 9.92 -14.48 28.00
N ARG A 265 10.12 -14.46 26.67
CA ARG A 265 11.19 -13.67 26.04
C ARG A 265 11.05 -12.16 26.28
N ALA A 266 9.82 -11.65 26.35
CA ALA A 266 9.55 -10.24 26.64
C ALA A 266 9.85 -9.89 28.10
N GLU A 267 9.47 -10.75 29.03
CA GLU A 267 9.78 -10.62 30.45
C GLU A 267 11.28 -10.70 30.71
N GLU A 268 11.98 -11.69 30.14
CA GLU A 268 13.43 -11.81 30.25
C GLU A 268 14.18 -10.61 29.67
N TRP A 269 13.73 -10.08 28.53
CA TRP A 269 14.35 -8.89 27.95
C TRP A 269 14.13 -7.65 28.83
N LYS A 270 12.92 -7.47 29.37
CA LYS A 270 12.61 -6.37 30.30
C LYS A 270 13.39 -6.51 31.61
N ALA A 271 13.50 -7.73 32.15
CA ALA A 271 14.24 -8.00 33.37
C ALA A 271 15.72 -7.69 33.18
N LYS A 272 16.36 -8.18 32.12
CA LYS A 272 17.76 -7.87 31.79
C LYS A 272 18.01 -6.38 31.61
N LEU A 273 17.06 -5.66 30.99
CA LEU A 273 17.14 -4.21 30.83
C LEU A 273 17.02 -3.49 32.19
N SER A 274 16.15 -3.97 33.09
CA SER A 274 15.96 -3.40 34.44
C SER A 274 17.17 -3.67 35.33
N ASP A 275 17.64 -4.91 35.40
CA ASP A 275 18.77 -5.33 36.24
C ASP A 275 20.05 -4.56 35.89
N GLU A 276 20.32 -4.39 34.60
CA GLU A 276 21.51 -3.65 34.13
C GLU A 276 21.35 -2.14 34.40
N ALA A 277 20.14 -1.59 34.26
CA ALA A 277 19.87 -0.20 34.62
C ALA A 277 20.00 0.07 36.14
N GLU A 278 19.68 -0.89 36.99
CA GLU A 278 19.79 -0.80 38.45
C GLU A 278 21.23 -0.98 38.97
N SER A 279 22.12 -1.58 38.18
CA SER A 279 23.52 -1.81 38.57
C SER A 279 24.40 -0.54 38.63
N GLY A 280 23.87 0.59 38.18
CA GLY A 280 24.57 1.87 38.04
C GLY A 280 24.64 2.75 39.31
N VAL A 281 24.84 2.18 40.50
CA VAL A 281 25.15 2.98 41.71
C VAL A 281 26.64 3.29 41.73
N THR A 282 27.03 4.57 41.62
CA THR A 282 28.42 4.98 41.47
C THR A 282 29.12 5.21 42.82
N SER A 283 30.46 5.13 42.84
CA SER A 283 31.28 5.46 44.02
C SER A 283 31.12 6.91 44.49
N GLU A 284 30.63 7.79 43.63
CA GLU A 284 30.42 9.22 43.92
C GLU A 284 29.16 9.43 44.75
N ASP A 285 28.10 8.64 44.52
CA ASP A 285 26.91 8.63 45.38
C ASP A 285 27.26 8.23 46.82
N GLN A 286 28.21 7.29 46.99
CA GLN A 286 28.72 6.90 48.31
C GLN A 286 29.51 8.01 49.00
N LEU A 287 30.25 8.84 48.25
CA LEU A 287 30.99 9.98 48.79
C LEU A 287 30.05 11.12 49.19
N VAL A 288 29.01 11.38 48.39
CA VAL A 288 27.97 12.36 48.71
C VAL A 288 27.21 11.98 49.97
N GLU A 289 26.85 10.70 50.15
CA GLU A 289 26.22 10.22 51.39
C GLU A 289 27.12 10.39 52.62
N LEU A 290 28.42 10.03 52.50
CA LEU A 290 29.38 10.25 53.59
C LEU A 290 29.54 11.74 53.97
N LEU A 291 29.50 12.64 53.00
CA LEU A 291 29.57 14.10 53.23
C LEU A 291 28.25 14.65 53.80
N ARG A 292 27.09 14.11 53.40
CA ARG A 292 25.78 14.44 54.01
C ARG A 292 25.72 14.00 55.46
N ASP A 293 26.20 12.81 55.77
CA ASP A 293 26.29 12.29 57.14
C ASP A 293 27.18 13.20 58.00
N ALA A 294 28.35 13.60 57.48
CA ALA A 294 29.25 14.52 58.17
C ALA A 294 28.64 15.93 58.35
N ALA A 295 27.92 16.43 57.35
CA ALA A 295 27.21 17.72 57.46
C ALA A 295 26.05 17.67 58.46
N SER A 296 25.36 16.54 58.59
CA SER A 296 24.28 16.34 59.56
C SER A 296 24.78 16.18 61.01
N ALA A 297 26.02 15.70 61.18
CA ALA A 297 26.69 15.57 62.47
C ALA A 297 27.27 16.90 62.98
N LEU A 298 27.31 17.94 62.15
CA LEU A 298 27.62 19.29 62.58
C LEU A 298 26.40 19.87 63.30
N GLU A 299 26.40 19.81 64.62
CA GLU A 299 25.41 20.55 65.41
C GLU A 299 25.53 22.06 65.11
N PRO A 300 24.41 22.81 65.08
CA PRO A 300 24.43 24.25 64.90
C PRO A 300 24.91 24.91 66.20
N VAL A 301 26.19 24.77 66.51
CA VAL A 301 26.82 25.47 67.62
C VAL A 301 27.11 26.88 67.15
N GLY A 302 26.49 27.84 67.84
CA GLY A 302 26.63 29.26 67.59
C GLY A 302 28.10 29.69 67.51
N VAL A 303 28.43 30.26 66.36
CA VAL A 303 29.50 31.21 66.05
C VAL A 303 30.44 31.54 67.22
N ASP A 304 31.58 30.85 67.29
CA ASP A 304 32.88 31.49 67.49
C ASP A 304 34.00 30.59 66.95
N SER A 305 34.19 30.63 65.63
CA SER A 305 35.30 29.93 64.97
C SER A 305 36.47 30.90 64.82
N GLY A 306 37.48 30.76 65.68
CA GLY A 306 38.78 31.40 65.47
C GLY A 306 39.39 31.03 64.11
N PRO A 307 40.42 31.77 63.63
CA PRO A 307 41.00 31.54 62.32
C PRO A 307 41.44 30.08 62.20
N SER A 308 40.95 29.39 61.16
CA SER A 308 41.35 28.03 60.85
C SER A 308 42.88 27.94 60.79
N PRO A 309 43.54 26.98 61.47
CA PRO A 309 45.00 26.80 61.39
C PRO A 309 45.45 26.24 60.02
N TYR A 310 44.50 25.92 59.15
CA TYR A 310 44.76 25.28 57.87
C TYR A 310 44.58 26.31 56.74
N PRO A 311 45.44 26.24 55.70
CA PRO A 311 45.35 27.14 54.55
C PRO A 311 43.94 27.11 53.96
N ASP A 312 43.50 28.24 53.39
CA ASP A 312 42.32 28.35 52.53
C ASP A 312 42.56 27.49 51.28
N VAL A 313 42.44 26.17 51.44
CA VAL A 313 42.46 25.22 50.35
C VAL A 313 41.09 25.30 49.69
N GLU A 314 41.08 25.56 48.39
CA GLU A 314 39.85 25.66 47.62
C GLU A 314 39.03 24.36 47.73
N PRO A 315 37.69 24.44 47.82
CA PRO A 315 36.82 23.27 47.95
C PRO A 315 37.04 22.21 46.86
N ASP A 316 37.42 22.63 45.64
CA ASP A 316 37.78 21.74 44.53
C ASP A 316 39.00 20.86 44.85
N GLU A 317 40.09 21.42 45.39
CA GLU A 317 41.29 20.66 45.74
C GLU A 317 41.04 19.64 46.85
N VAL A 318 40.13 19.95 47.78
CA VAL A 318 39.73 19.05 48.85
C VAL A 318 38.91 17.89 48.29
N LEU A 319 37.98 18.18 47.37
CA LEU A 319 37.15 17.18 46.71
C LEU A 319 37.99 16.22 45.85
N ASP A 320 38.93 16.74 45.06
CA ASP A 320 39.84 15.94 44.22
C ASP A 320 40.67 14.94 45.06
N ARG A 321 41.13 15.38 46.24
CA ARG A 321 41.87 14.50 47.18
C ARG A 321 40.97 13.41 47.79
N LEU A 322 39.69 13.71 48.03
CA LEU A 322 38.72 12.74 48.54
C LEU A 322 38.33 11.70 47.47
N GLU A 323 38.15 12.15 46.23
CA GLU A 323 37.86 11.29 45.08
C GLU A 323 39.00 10.28 44.84
N GLY A 324 40.26 10.75 44.89
CA GLY A 324 41.46 9.90 44.72
C GLY A 324 41.85 9.02 45.92
N ALA A 325 41.19 9.17 47.07
CA ALA A 325 41.50 8.42 48.29
C ALA A 325 40.77 7.07 48.38
N THR A 326 41.32 6.12 49.14
CA THR A 326 40.66 4.84 49.44
C THR A 326 39.47 5.04 50.39
N ALA A 327 38.51 4.11 50.42
CA ALA A 327 37.30 4.24 51.24
C ALA A 327 37.58 4.45 52.75
N SER A 328 38.64 3.85 53.30
CA SER A 328 39.06 4.05 54.69
C SER A 328 39.75 5.40 54.93
N ALA A 329 40.47 5.91 53.93
CA ALA A 329 41.09 7.23 53.96
C ALA A 329 40.05 8.34 53.79
N ARG A 330 39.04 8.17 52.93
CA ARG A 330 37.92 9.11 52.74
C ARG A 330 37.21 9.43 54.05
N ARG A 331 36.79 8.42 54.81
CA ARG A 331 36.16 8.64 56.13
C ARG A 331 37.06 9.42 57.08
N SER A 332 38.34 9.05 57.13
CA SER A 332 39.32 9.71 58.00
C SER A 332 39.57 11.17 57.59
N MET A 333 39.53 11.47 56.29
CA MET A 333 39.70 12.81 55.75
C MET A 333 38.46 13.67 55.95
N VAL A 334 37.26 13.12 55.73
CA VAL A 334 35.98 13.79 55.99
C VAL A 334 35.85 14.20 57.47
N HIS A 335 36.25 13.32 58.40
CA HIS A 335 36.29 13.66 59.83
C HIS A 335 37.30 14.74 60.22
N ARG A 336 38.26 15.07 59.36
CA ARG A 336 39.28 16.12 59.58
C ARG A 336 38.94 17.45 58.90
N LEU A 337 37.83 17.51 58.15
CA LEU A 337 37.36 18.75 57.54
C LEU A 337 36.80 19.69 58.62
N SER A 338 37.03 20.99 58.44
CA SER A 338 36.47 21.99 59.34
C SER A 338 34.98 22.22 59.07
N ALA A 339 34.25 22.69 60.09
CA ALA A 339 32.82 22.99 60.00
C ALA A 339 32.47 24.00 58.88
N ALA A 340 33.40 24.88 58.51
CA ALA A 340 33.24 25.85 57.43
C ALA A 340 33.45 25.25 56.02
N GLN A 341 34.25 24.18 55.91
CA GLN A 341 34.61 23.57 54.62
C GLN A 341 33.62 22.49 54.17
N VAL A 342 32.98 21.78 55.11
CA VAL A 342 32.06 20.67 54.80
C VAL A 342 30.89 21.09 53.90
N PRO A 343 30.18 22.22 54.12
CA PRO A 343 29.05 22.60 53.26
C PRO A 343 29.47 22.93 51.82
N ALA A 344 30.59 23.65 51.65
CA ALA A 344 31.09 24.03 50.33
C ALA A 344 31.59 22.83 49.52
N VAL A 345 32.29 21.89 50.19
CA VAL A 345 32.74 20.64 49.55
C VAL A 345 31.56 19.71 49.25
N LEU A 346 30.52 19.69 50.10
CA LEU A 346 29.30 18.91 49.87
C LEU A 346 28.50 19.43 48.67
N GLU A 347 28.34 20.74 48.53
CA GLU A 347 27.61 21.33 47.39
C GLU A 347 28.28 21.00 46.06
N LEU A 348 29.61 21.18 45.99
CA LEU A 348 30.41 20.82 44.83
C LEU A 348 30.40 19.30 44.55
N ALA A 349 30.45 18.47 45.60
CA ALA A 349 30.32 17.02 45.45
C ALA A 349 28.94 16.62 44.91
N ILE A 350 27.86 17.31 45.33
CA ILE A 350 26.50 17.09 44.80
C ILE A 350 26.43 17.50 43.33
N GLU A 351 27.03 18.64 42.95
CA GLU A 351 27.03 19.13 41.57
C GLU A 351 27.83 18.19 40.64
N ARG A 352 29.07 17.83 41.01
CA ARG A 352 29.87 16.85 40.26
C ARG A 352 29.20 15.48 40.20
N ALA A 353 28.63 14.98 41.29
CA ALA A 353 27.89 13.73 41.27
C ALA A 353 26.63 13.81 40.39
N ARG A 354 25.95 14.96 40.31
CA ARG A 354 24.81 15.17 39.39
C ARG A 354 25.26 15.17 37.93
N GLU A 355 26.32 15.89 37.60
CA GLU A 355 26.86 15.91 36.24
C GLU A 355 27.40 14.56 35.81
N SER A 356 28.16 13.91 36.69
CA SER A 356 28.69 12.57 36.47
C SER A 356 27.57 11.54 36.35
N ARG A 357 26.50 11.64 37.17
CA ARG A 357 25.30 10.82 37.02
C ARG A 357 24.59 11.08 35.69
N HIS A 358 24.50 12.32 35.23
CA HIS A 358 23.89 12.63 33.94
C HIS A 358 24.67 11.97 32.79
N ARG A 359 26.00 12.14 32.76
CA ARG A 359 26.89 11.51 31.78
C ARG A 359 26.85 9.98 31.88
N SER A 360 26.89 9.44 33.10
CA SER A 360 26.81 8.00 33.37
C SER A 360 25.47 7.41 32.92
N VAL A 361 24.36 8.13 33.10
CA VAL A 361 23.05 7.71 32.60
C VAL A 361 23.00 7.74 31.08
N GLU A 362 23.57 8.75 30.43
CA GLU A 362 23.64 8.82 28.96
C GLU A 362 24.52 7.71 28.38
N ASP A 363 25.70 7.47 28.97
CA ASP A 363 26.61 6.39 28.58
C ASP A 363 25.98 5.01 28.82
N LEU A 364 25.32 4.82 29.96
CA LEU A 364 24.58 3.59 30.28
C LEU A 364 23.39 3.40 29.35
N GLN A 365 22.64 4.44 29.00
CA GLN A 365 21.58 4.37 28.01
C GLN A 365 22.11 3.97 26.63
N LYS A 366 23.27 4.49 26.24
CA LYS A 366 23.94 4.15 24.98
C LYS A 366 24.46 2.70 24.99
N GLU A 367 25.09 2.27 26.08
CA GLU A 367 25.55 0.90 26.26
C GLU A 367 24.37 -0.09 26.28
N LEU A 368 23.27 0.25 26.96
CA LEU A 368 22.04 -0.54 26.95
C LEU A 368 21.43 -0.62 25.55
N ALA A 369 21.45 0.48 24.78
CA ALA A 369 20.97 0.48 23.41
C ALA A 369 21.85 -0.39 22.48
N ASP A 370 23.16 -0.41 22.70
CA ASP A 370 24.12 -1.23 21.94
C ASP A 370 24.04 -2.72 22.32
N LYS A 371 23.95 -3.03 23.63
CA LYS A 371 23.91 -4.38 24.19
C LYS A 371 22.53 -5.05 24.03
N TYR A 372 21.46 -4.28 24.17
CA TYR A 372 20.07 -4.74 24.10
C TYR A 372 19.24 -3.90 23.11
N PRO A 373 19.51 -4.00 21.79
CA PRO A 373 18.77 -3.23 20.80
C PRO A 373 17.26 -3.53 20.86
N PRO A 374 16.40 -2.55 20.53
CA PRO A 374 14.95 -2.72 20.55
C PRO A 374 14.50 -3.97 19.80
N ARG A 375 13.58 -4.73 20.39
CA ARG A 375 13.01 -5.92 19.78
C ARG A 375 12.11 -5.51 18.61
N ASP A 376 12.50 -5.86 17.38
CA ASP A 376 11.65 -5.66 16.19
C ASP A 376 10.87 -6.95 15.90
N ILE A 377 9.84 -7.18 16.71
CA ILE A 377 9.03 -8.40 16.68
C ILE A 377 7.68 -8.09 16.07
N ARG A 378 7.23 -8.99 15.19
CA ARG A 378 5.93 -8.88 14.56
C ARG A 378 5.04 -10.06 14.92
N CYS A 379 3.83 -9.76 15.36
CA CYS A 379 2.79 -10.76 15.55
C CYS A 379 2.16 -11.15 14.20
N PHE A 380 1.85 -12.43 14.02
CA PHE A 380 1.02 -12.91 12.94
C PHE A 380 0.10 -14.03 13.40
N ARG A 381 -1.06 -14.16 12.76
CA ARG A 381 -2.00 -15.26 12.99
C ARG A 381 -2.33 -15.91 11.65
N MET A 382 -2.30 -17.23 11.61
CA MET A 382 -2.76 -17.98 10.45
C MET A 382 -4.25 -18.23 10.58
N VAL A 383 -5.02 -17.97 9.52
CA VAL A 383 -6.47 -18.16 9.48
C VAL A 383 -6.81 -18.92 8.21
N ARG A 384 -7.47 -20.07 8.34
CA ARG A 384 -8.03 -20.79 7.20
C ARG A 384 -9.40 -20.21 6.88
N VAL A 385 -9.59 -19.85 5.62
CA VAL A 385 -10.83 -19.24 5.13
C VAL A 385 -11.36 -19.97 3.89
N GLY A 386 -12.68 -20.01 3.77
CA GLY A 386 -13.41 -20.52 2.62
C GLY A 386 -14.08 -19.40 1.82
N ASP A 387 -14.44 -19.67 0.57
CA ASP A 387 -15.26 -18.74 -0.23
C ASP A 387 -16.68 -18.67 0.38
N ALA A 388 -17.14 -17.49 0.77
CA ALA A 388 -18.49 -17.31 1.32
C ALA A 388 -19.57 -17.15 0.24
N ARG A 389 -19.15 -16.95 -1.02
CA ARG A 389 -20.06 -16.87 -2.16
C ARG A 389 -20.36 -18.26 -2.71
N GLU A 390 -21.64 -18.62 -2.75
CA GLU A 390 -22.12 -19.76 -3.51
C GLU A 390 -21.92 -19.49 -5.00
N THR A 391 -20.85 -20.03 -5.57
CA THR A 391 -20.70 -20.07 -7.03
C THR A 391 -21.30 -21.36 -7.57
N THR A 392 -21.73 -21.36 -8.84
CA THR A 392 -22.20 -22.58 -9.53
C THR A 392 -21.15 -23.67 -9.66
N LYS A 393 -19.88 -23.37 -9.36
CA LYS A 393 -18.81 -24.33 -9.16
C LYS A 393 -18.67 -24.59 -7.66
N GLN A 394 -18.62 -25.85 -7.23
CA GLN A 394 -18.44 -26.16 -5.81
C GLN A 394 -17.24 -25.38 -5.23
N PRO A 395 -17.35 -24.80 -4.02
CA PRO A 395 -16.25 -24.11 -3.35
C PRO A 395 -15.20 -25.14 -2.94
N GLY A 396 -14.35 -25.53 -3.89
CA GLY A 396 -13.35 -26.59 -3.69
C GLY A 396 -12.00 -26.08 -3.18
N ARG A 397 -11.84 -24.77 -3.01
CA ARG A 397 -10.56 -24.15 -2.63
C ARG A 397 -10.69 -23.34 -1.35
N SER A 398 -9.88 -23.70 -0.35
CA SER A 398 -9.66 -22.89 0.85
C SER A 398 -8.43 -22.00 0.68
N ALA A 399 -8.30 -20.98 1.51
CA ALA A 399 -7.11 -20.16 1.58
C ALA A 399 -6.54 -20.13 3.00
N LEU A 400 -5.22 -20.18 3.10
CA LEU A 400 -4.46 -19.98 4.32
C LEU A 400 -3.98 -18.53 4.35
N LEU A 401 -4.66 -17.71 5.14
CA LEU A 401 -4.42 -16.29 5.27
C LEU A 401 -3.44 -16.02 6.42
N THR A 402 -2.27 -15.47 6.11
CA THR A 402 -1.35 -14.89 7.09
C THR A 402 -1.82 -13.48 7.43
N VAL A 403 -2.40 -13.29 8.62
CA VAL A 403 -2.81 -12.00 9.14
C VAL A 403 -1.66 -11.43 9.97
N TRP A 404 -1.02 -10.38 9.47
CA TRP A 404 -0.02 -9.65 10.23
C TRP A 404 -0.65 -8.68 11.22
N ASP A 405 0.08 -8.41 12.31
CA ASP A 405 -0.32 -7.49 13.39
C ASP A 405 -1.68 -7.93 13.99
N ALA A 406 -1.79 -9.26 14.21
CA ALA A 406 -3.01 -9.92 14.66
C ALA A 406 -3.41 -9.53 16.09
N ASP A 407 -2.45 -9.05 16.89
CA ASP A 407 -2.59 -8.50 18.23
C ASP A 407 -3.48 -7.24 18.27
N LYS A 408 -3.62 -6.53 17.14
CA LYS A 408 -4.46 -5.33 17.04
C LYS A 408 -5.95 -5.64 16.92
N PHE A 409 -6.31 -6.90 16.65
CA PHE A 409 -7.70 -7.33 16.54
C PHE A 409 -8.21 -7.79 17.90
N GLY A 410 -9.41 -7.35 18.27
CA GLY A 410 -10.01 -7.72 19.55
C GLY A 410 -10.39 -9.20 19.63
N ASP A 411 -10.69 -9.65 20.86
CA ASP A 411 -11.15 -11.01 21.12
C ASP A 411 -12.41 -11.34 20.31
N GLY A 412 -12.50 -12.57 19.81
CA GLY A 412 -13.61 -13.03 18.97
C GLY A 412 -13.62 -12.52 17.53
N PHE A 413 -12.64 -11.69 17.12
CA PHE A 413 -12.59 -11.20 15.73
C PHE A 413 -12.44 -12.35 14.71
N PHE A 414 -11.71 -13.40 15.07
CA PHE A 414 -11.45 -14.55 14.19
C PHE A 414 -12.33 -15.78 14.49
N ASP A 415 -13.54 -15.57 15.03
CA ASP A 415 -14.46 -16.66 15.34
C ASP A 415 -14.88 -17.43 14.09
N VAL A 416 -14.89 -18.76 14.22
CA VAL A 416 -15.28 -19.68 13.16
C VAL A 416 -16.73 -19.41 12.73
N GLY A 417 -16.98 -19.42 11.43
CA GLY A 417 -18.27 -19.10 10.83
C GLY A 417 -18.49 -17.62 10.57
N THR A 418 -17.59 -16.73 11.02
CA THR A 418 -17.74 -15.30 10.75
C THR A 418 -17.39 -14.97 9.31
N ARG A 419 -18.25 -14.18 8.65
CA ARG A 419 -18.08 -13.73 7.26
C ARG A 419 -17.44 -12.35 7.19
N TYR A 420 -16.45 -12.21 6.32
CA TYR A 420 -15.70 -10.98 6.09
C TYR A 420 -15.51 -10.68 4.62
N LEU A 421 -15.66 -9.40 4.27
CA LEU A 421 -15.05 -8.82 3.07
C LEU A 421 -13.66 -8.33 3.41
N ILE A 422 -12.64 -8.86 2.73
CA ILE A 422 -11.24 -8.51 2.96
C ILE A 422 -10.67 -7.86 1.70
N SER A 423 -10.10 -6.67 1.84
CA SER A 423 -9.46 -5.96 0.74
C SER A 423 -7.93 -6.05 0.76
N ASN A 424 -7.32 -5.84 -0.41
CA ASN A 424 -5.88 -5.69 -0.60
C ASN A 424 -5.03 -6.86 -0.08
N LEU A 425 -5.40 -8.10 -0.43
CA LEU A 425 -4.61 -9.30 -0.10
C LEU A 425 -3.52 -9.57 -1.14
N VAL A 426 -2.45 -10.23 -0.74
CA VAL A 426 -1.34 -10.61 -1.64
C VAL A 426 -1.14 -12.12 -1.63
N PRO A 427 -1.02 -12.78 -2.80
CA PRO A 427 -0.59 -14.17 -2.87
C PRO A 427 0.80 -14.37 -2.24
N LYS A 428 0.92 -15.37 -1.37
CA LYS A 428 2.18 -15.74 -0.70
C LYS A 428 2.62 -17.13 -1.15
N GLY A 429 3.92 -17.29 -1.35
CA GLY A 429 4.51 -18.58 -1.73
C GLY A 429 4.22 -19.01 -3.17
N SER A 430 4.61 -20.24 -3.49
CA SER A 430 4.39 -20.87 -4.79
C SER A 430 3.32 -21.95 -4.66
N TRP A 431 2.18 -21.74 -5.32
CA TRP A 431 1.08 -22.70 -5.40
C TRP A 431 0.59 -22.81 -6.84
N ARG A 432 0.04 -23.95 -7.23
CA ARG A 432 -0.44 -24.21 -8.58
C ARG A 432 -1.93 -23.87 -8.70
N PRO A 433 -2.42 -23.48 -9.89
CA PRO A 433 -3.85 -23.25 -10.12
C PRO A 433 -4.75 -24.46 -9.88
N GLN A 434 -4.23 -25.67 -9.62
CA GLN A 434 -4.99 -26.86 -9.26
C GLN A 434 -5.05 -27.13 -7.75
N ASP A 435 -4.27 -26.39 -6.95
CA ASP A 435 -4.15 -26.67 -5.52
C ASP A 435 -5.47 -26.38 -4.78
N ARG A 436 -5.81 -27.22 -3.80
CA ARG A 436 -7.02 -27.05 -2.99
C ARG A 436 -6.87 -25.98 -1.91
N GLU A 437 -5.65 -25.61 -1.57
CA GLU A 437 -5.36 -24.57 -0.60
C GLU A 437 -4.39 -23.55 -1.20
N VAL A 438 -4.69 -22.26 -1.04
CA VAL A 438 -3.86 -21.15 -1.53
C VAL A 438 -3.40 -20.27 -0.39
N SER A 439 -2.17 -19.78 -0.46
CA SER A 439 -1.61 -18.95 0.60
C SER A 439 -1.77 -17.47 0.26
N LEU A 440 -2.37 -16.71 1.17
CA LEU A 440 -2.59 -15.27 1.08
C LEU A 440 -1.98 -14.57 2.30
N ALA A 441 -1.66 -13.28 2.18
CA ALA A 441 -1.22 -12.47 3.29
C ALA A 441 -1.88 -11.09 3.28
N THR A 442 -2.13 -10.55 4.48
CA THR A 442 -2.58 -9.17 4.64
C THR A 442 -1.42 -8.19 4.39
N ARG A 443 -1.78 -6.96 4.05
CA ARG A 443 -0.90 -5.81 3.95
C ARG A 443 -1.30 -4.77 5.00
N ARG A 444 -0.47 -3.74 5.17
CA ARG A 444 -0.78 -2.59 6.03
C ARG A 444 -2.06 -1.86 5.62
N ASP A 445 -2.40 -1.89 4.33
CA ASP A 445 -3.61 -1.29 3.75
C ASP A 445 -4.76 -2.28 3.56
N SER A 446 -4.66 -3.52 4.08
CA SER A 446 -5.78 -4.45 4.10
C SER A 446 -6.85 -3.99 5.07
N ARG A 447 -8.11 -3.98 4.59
CA ARG A 447 -9.26 -3.66 5.44
C ARG A 447 -10.20 -4.85 5.51
N TRP A 448 -10.82 -4.98 6.67
CA TRP A 448 -11.79 -6.01 6.98
C TRP A 448 -13.15 -5.35 7.20
N ARG A 449 -14.18 -5.91 6.59
CA ARG A 449 -15.57 -5.52 6.82
C ARG A 449 -16.36 -6.78 7.16
N LYS A 450 -16.84 -6.86 8.39
CA LYS A 450 -17.76 -7.92 8.83
C LYS A 450 -19.07 -7.79 8.06
N LEU A 451 -19.62 -8.90 7.60
CA LEU A 451 -20.90 -8.97 6.89
C LEU A 451 -22.02 -9.52 7.76
#